data_AF-A0A951RH60-F1
#
_entry.id   AF-A0A951RH60-F1
#
_cell.length_a   1.000
_cell.length_b   1.000
_cell.length_c   1.000
_cell.angle_alpha   90.00
_cell.angle_beta   90.00
_cell.angle_gamma   90.00
#
_symmetry.space_group_name_H-M   'P 1'
#
loop_
_entity.id
_entity.type
_entity.pdbx_description
1 polymer ?
#
loop_
_entity_poly.entity_id
_entity_poly.type
_entity_poly.pdbx_seq_one_letter_code
_entity_poly.pdbx_strand_id
1 'polypeptide(L)'
;MAKTQKSVFKNVLSTFYNITCGIKKKEWPSVIGLAMFFFLTIAVFWVLKPLKRGLLVSHYQDNPLELFTWSLYGAEVEQLGKVLNMVFAFVMVLAFVWLYKKLSRQWLITTIASFFALMFVVFSVLVETMPDAPFVIWSFYIFGDMYNTMLVTLFWAFTNDVFSSQRAKSAYGFIGLGGILGGIFGATMVTTLVQTTGRSTLLVSSVIPMLLIIAISIFVDRREGRGNEKKSEDKSSDNQSVWDGARLVIASKYLLSIAAIIGI
;
A
#
# COMPACT_ATOMS: atom_id res chain seq x y z
N MET A 1 17.39 34.18 -21.18
CA MET A 1 16.81 32.89 -20.72
C MET A 1 17.68 32.12 -19.71
N ALA A 2 19.02 32.11 -19.80
CA ALA A 2 19.87 31.34 -18.89
C ALA A 2 19.90 31.80 -17.40
N LYS A 3 19.68 33.09 -17.10
CA LYS A 3 19.67 33.61 -15.70
C LYS A 3 18.42 33.17 -14.91
N THR A 4 17.27 33.05 -15.57
CA THR A 4 16.01 32.64 -14.93
C THR A 4 16.04 31.17 -14.52
N GLN A 5 16.63 30.30 -15.33
CA GLN A 5 16.77 28.87 -15.01
C GLN A 5 17.70 28.62 -13.80
N LYS A 6 18.81 29.39 -13.71
CA LYS A 6 19.75 29.31 -12.58
C LYS A 6 19.12 29.77 -11.26
N SER A 7 18.22 30.76 -11.30
CA SER A 7 17.46 31.26 -10.15
C SER A 7 16.43 30.25 -9.65
N VAL A 8 15.66 29.65 -10.57
CA VAL A 8 14.71 28.57 -10.23
C VAL A 8 15.44 27.38 -9.63
N PHE A 9 16.58 26.97 -10.19
CA PHE A 9 17.37 25.85 -9.65
C PHE A 9 17.90 26.15 -8.25
N LYS A 10 18.33 27.38 -7.96
CA LYS A 10 18.80 27.81 -6.63
C LYS A 10 17.66 27.90 -5.61
N ASN A 11 16.47 28.31 -6.03
CA ASN A 11 15.25 28.32 -5.20
C ASN A 11 14.74 26.91 -4.91
N VAL A 12 14.79 26.01 -5.89
CA VAL A 12 14.49 24.59 -5.68
C VAL A 12 15.51 23.97 -4.74
N LEU A 13 16.81 24.22 -4.91
CA LEU A 13 17.86 23.71 -4.02
C LEU A 13 17.73 24.24 -2.59
N SER A 14 17.45 25.54 -2.40
CA SER A 14 17.28 26.13 -1.07
C SER A 14 15.97 25.72 -0.40
N THR A 15 14.91 25.48 -1.18
CA THR A 15 13.66 24.88 -0.67
C THR A 15 13.92 23.43 -0.23
N PHE A 16 14.64 22.64 -1.04
CA PHE A 16 15.05 21.28 -0.70
C PHE A 16 15.96 21.24 0.55
N TYR A 17 16.87 22.21 0.66
CA TYR A 17 17.74 22.39 1.81
C TYR A 17 16.95 22.79 3.07
N ASN A 18 15.98 23.70 2.99
CA ASN A 18 15.14 24.09 4.13
C ASN A 18 14.18 22.96 4.56
N ILE A 19 13.71 22.14 3.61
CA ILE A 19 12.93 20.93 3.88
C ILE A 19 13.80 19.89 4.60
N THR A 20 15.03 19.64 4.14
CA THR A 20 15.94 18.68 4.78
C THR A 20 16.53 19.18 6.10
N CYS A 21 16.74 20.49 6.26
CA CYS A 21 17.33 21.11 7.45
C CYS A 21 16.31 21.39 8.58
N GLY A 22 15.00 21.26 8.31
CA GLY A 22 13.94 21.33 9.32
C GLY A 22 13.76 20.05 10.15
N ILE A 23 14.42 18.95 9.78
CA ILE A 23 14.34 17.66 10.48
C ILE A 23 15.31 17.69 11.67
N LYS A 24 14.78 17.65 12.89
CA LYS A 24 15.62 17.56 14.10
C LYS A 24 16.46 16.28 14.02
N LYS A 25 17.75 16.34 14.40
CA LYS A 25 18.65 15.15 14.42
C LYS A 25 18.04 13.91 15.09
N LYS A 26 17.15 14.13 16.07
CA LYS A 26 16.42 13.08 16.79
C LYS A 26 15.32 12.40 15.94
N GLU A 27 14.87 12.92 14.81
CA GLU A 27 13.74 12.38 14.04
C GLU A 27 14.17 11.52 12.83
N TRP A 28 15.44 11.59 12.44
CA TRP A 28 16.00 10.87 11.28
C TRP A 28 15.78 9.36 11.28
N PRO A 29 15.98 8.61 12.38
CA PRO A 29 15.73 7.17 12.38
C PRO A 29 14.27 6.80 12.11
N SER A 30 13.32 7.63 12.57
CA SER A 30 11.89 7.41 12.34
C SER A 30 11.52 7.70 10.88
N VAL A 31 12.12 8.75 10.29
CA VAL A 31 12.00 9.08 8.85
C VAL A 31 12.58 7.97 7.98
N ILE A 32 13.78 7.48 8.29
CA ILE A 32 14.44 6.38 7.55
C ILE A 32 13.64 5.08 7.69
N GLY A 33 13.15 4.77 8.89
CA GLY A 33 12.28 3.61 9.11
C GLY A 33 11.03 3.67 8.23
N LEU A 34 10.33 4.80 8.20
CA LEU A 34 9.14 4.99 7.36
C LEU A 34 9.46 4.99 5.87
N ALA A 35 10.59 5.56 5.45
CA ALA A 35 11.07 5.48 4.07
C ALA A 35 11.34 4.02 3.66
N MET A 36 11.97 3.23 4.54
CA MET A 36 12.24 1.81 4.30
C MET A 36 10.95 0.98 4.30
N PHE A 37 9.99 1.28 5.18
CA PHE A 37 8.65 0.67 5.17
C PHE A 37 7.98 0.88 3.82
N PHE A 38 7.97 2.13 3.33
CA PHE A 38 7.33 2.47 2.06
C PHE A 38 8.08 1.85 0.87
N PHE A 39 9.41 1.87 0.90
CA PHE A 39 10.27 1.18 -0.06
C PHE A 39 9.89 -0.31 -0.20
N LEU A 40 9.81 -1.03 0.93
CA LEU A 40 9.47 -2.46 0.94
C LEU A 40 8.06 -2.71 0.44
N THR A 41 7.11 -1.87 0.85
CA THR A 41 5.70 -1.95 0.43
C THR A 41 5.59 -1.83 -1.09
N ILE A 42 6.23 -0.81 -1.66
CA ILE A 42 6.21 -0.54 -3.10
C ILE A 42 6.98 -1.62 -3.88
N ALA A 43 8.12 -2.08 -3.37
CA ALA A 43 8.89 -3.14 -4.02
C ALA A 43 8.05 -4.42 -4.21
N VAL A 44 7.35 -4.87 -3.18
CA VAL A 44 6.45 -6.04 -3.26
C VAL A 44 5.29 -5.77 -4.22
N PHE A 45 4.69 -4.57 -4.19
CA PHE A 45 3.63 -4.21 -5.15
C PHE A 45 4.09 -4.37 -6.60
N TRP A 46 5.29 -3.90 -6.93
CA TRP A 46 5.86 -4.04 -8.27
C TRP A 46 6.20 -5.48 -8.64
N VAL A 47 6.43 -6.36 -7.66
CA VAL A 47 6.56 -7.80 -7.87
C VAL A 47 5.21 -8.48 -8.15
N LEU A 48 4.20 -8.17 -7.35
CA LEU A 48 2.87 -8.78 -7.46
C LEU A 48 2.15 -8.38 -8.75
N LYS A 49 2.30 -7.12 -9.17
CA LYS A 49 1.59 -6.56 -10.32
C LYS A 49 1.78 -7.37 -11.62
N PRO A 50 3.01 -7.68 -12.08
CA PRO A 50 3.21 -8.52 -13.26
C PRO A 50 2.83 -9.98 -13.01
N LEU A 51 3.06 -10.53 -11.81
CA LEU A 51 2.71 -11.91 -11.49
C LEU A 51 1.20 -12.17 -11.64
N LYS A 52 0.36 -11.32 -11.03
CA LYS A 52 -1.10 -11.52 -11.07
C LYS A 52 -1.69 -11.29 -12.46
N ARG A 53 -1.18 -10.30 -13.19
CA ARG A 53 -1.60 -10.03 -14.57
C ARG A 53 -1.14 -11.14 -15.50
N GLY A 54 0.08 -11.63 -15.32
CA GLY A 54 0.63 -12.74 -16.09
C GLY A 54 -0.21 -14.00 -15.94
N LEU A 55 -0.55 -14.39 -14.70
CA LEU A 55 -1.36 -15.58 -14.43
C LEU A 55 -2.78 -15.48 -15.01
N LEU A 56 -3.44 -14.34 -14.85
CA LEU A 56 -4.80 -14.14 -15.36
C LEU A 56 -4.81 -14.11 -16.89
N VAL A 57 -3.92 -13.32 -17.50
CA VAL A 57 -3.88 -13.17 -18.96
C VAL A 57 -3.46 -14.47 -19.64
N SER A 58 -2.46 -15.19 -19.13
CA SER A 58 -2.03 -16.45 -19.77
C SER A 58 -3.12 -17.50 -19.73
N HIS A 59 -3.82 -17.64 -18.61
CA HIS A 59 -4.85 -18.67 -18.48
C HIS A 59 -6.10 -18.36 -19.32
N TYR A 60 -6.54 -17.09 -19.35
CA TYR A 60 -7.72 -16.65 -20.10
C TYR A 60 -7.42 -16.27 -21.57
N GLN A 61 -6.18 -16.41 -22.02
CA GLN A 61 -5.85 -16.46 -23.45
C GLN A 61 -6.14 -17.84 -24.02
N ASP A 62 -5.78 -18.90 -23.29
CA ASP A 62 -5.95 -20.29 -23.74
C ASP A 62 -7.32 -20.89 -23.38
N ASN A 63 -7.96 -20.40 -22.31
CA ASN A 63 -9.29 -20.84 -21.85
C ASN A 63 -10.23 -19.63 -21.73
N PRO A 64 -10.97 -19.25 -22.79
CA PRO A 64 -11.90 -18.12 -22.71
C PRO A 64 -12.97 -18.38 -21.66
N LEU A 65 -13.32 -17.35 -20.89
CA LEU A 65 -14.34 -17.45 -19.85
C LEU A 65 -15.70 -17.34 -20.53
N GLU A 66 -16.38 -18.48 -20.71
CA GLU A 66 -17.72 -18.50 -21.29
C GLU A 66 -18.74 -18.14 -20.21
N LEU A 67 -19.17 -16.87 -20.20
CA LEU A 67 -20.22 -16.39 -19.30
C LEU A 67 -21.52 -16.17 -20.06
N PHE A 68 -22.51 -17.01 -19.77
CA PHE A 68 -23.92 -16.96 -20.18
C PHE A 68 -24.24 -16.99 -21.69
N THR A 69 -23.36 -16.50 -22.57
CA THR A 69 -23.31 -16.64 -24.05
C THR A 69 -22.10 -15.91 -24.66
N TRP A 70 -21.24 -15.27 -23.85
CA TRP A 70 -20.08 -14.50 -24.31
C TRP A 70 -18.78 -15.20 -23.95
N SER A 71 -17.89 -15.37 -24.93
CA SER A 71 -16.53 -15.84 -24.74
C SER A 71 -15.63 -14.65 -24.40
N LEU A 72 -15.37 -14.45 -23.10
CA LEU A 72 -14.52 -13.37 -22.63
C LEU A 72 -13.07 -13.80 -22.74
N TYR A 73 -12.29 -13.08 -23.53
CA TYR A 73 -10.85 -13.28 -23.67
C TYR A 73 -10.08 -12.52 -22.58
N GLY A 74 -8.82 -12.88 -22.32
CA GLY A 74 -8.03 -12.39 -21.17
C GLY A 74 -8.05 -10.88 -20.89
N ALA A 75 -8.18 -10.01 -21.89
CA ALA A 75 -8.28 -8.56 -21.71
C ALA A 75 -9.64 -8.12 -21.10
N GLU A 76 -10.73 -8.76 -21.48
CA GLU A 76 -12.09 -8.49 -20.96
C GLU A 76 -12.25 -9.10 -19.56
N VAL A 77 -11.64 -10.26 -19.33
CA VAL A 77 -11.56 -10.87 -17.99
C VAL A 77 -10.77 -9.97 -17.03
N GLU A 78 -9.70 -9.31 -17.50
CA GLU A 78 -8.98 -8.32 -16.68
C GLU A 78 -9.88 -7.12 -16.32
N GLN A 79 -10.77 -6.68 -17.20
CA GLN A 79 -11.73 -5.60 -16.90
C GLN A 79 -12.75 -6.04 -15.83
N LEU A 80 -13.29 -7.26 -15.95
CA LEU A 80 -14.13 -7.86 -14.91
C LEU A 80 -13.39 -7.96 -13.56
N GLY A 81 -12.12 -8.36 -13.59
CA GLY A 81 -11.23 -8.35 -12.43
C GLY A 81 -11.14 -6.98 -11.75
N LYS A 82 -11.05 -5.90 -12.53
CA LYS A 82 -11.01 -4.53 -11.98
C LYS A 82 -12.32 -4.14 -11.30
N VAL A 83 -13.46 -4.47 -11.92
CA VAL A 83 -14.79 -4.19 -11.33
C VAL A 83 -14.96 -4.95 -10.03
N LEU A 84 -14.60 -6.25 -10.01
CA LEU A 84 -14.66 -7.06 -8.80
C LEU A 84 -13.76 -6.49 -7.70
N ASN A 85 -12.54 -6.07 -8.07
CA ASN A 85 -11.60 -5.45 -7.13
C ASN A 85 -12.12 -4.14 -6.55
N MET A 86 -12.92 -3.37 -7.27
CA MET A 86 -13.53 -2.15 -6.72
C MET A 86 -14.48 -2.47 -5.56
N VAL A 87 -15.28 -3.53 -5.69
CA VAL A 87 -16.18 -4.00 -4.62
C VAL A 87 -15.38 -4.52 -3.43
N PHE A 88 -14.37 -5.36 -3.69
CA PHE A 88 -13.49 -5.87 -2.63
C PHE A 88 -12.70 -4.76 -1.94
N ALA A 89 -12.23 -3.74 -2.67
CA ALA A 89 -11.55 -2.59 -2.09
C ALA A 89 -12.45 -1.86 -1.09
N PHE A 90 -13.73 -1.67 -1.42
CA PHE A 90 -14.69 -1.07 -0.49
C PHE A 90 -14.86 -1.89 0.78
N VAL A 91 -15.09 -3.20 0.66
CA VAL A 91 -15.18 -4.13 1.81
C VAL A 91 -13.90 -4.08 2.64
N MET A 92 -12.74 -4.02 1.98
CA MET A 92 -11.45 -3.97 2.66
C MET A 92 -11.22 -2.67 3.41
N VAL A 93 -11.66 -1.53 2.88
CA VAL A 93 -11.59 -0.26 3.60
C VAL A 93 -12.46 -0.32 4.86
N LEU A 94 -13.67 -0.88 4.78
CA LEU A 94 -14.52 -1.06 5.95
C LEU A 94 -13.87 -1.99 6.99
N ALA A 95 -13.32 -3.12 6.54
CA ALA A 95 -12.59 -4.05 7.41
C ALA A 95 -11.38 -3.37 8.07
N PHE A 96 -10.61 -2.58 7.32
CA PHE A 96 -9.47 -1.82 7.83
C PHE A 96 -9.91 -0.81 8.90
N VAL A 97 -10.96 -0.03 8.66
CA VAL A 97 -11.50 0.94 9.63
C VAL A 97 -11.93 0.22 10.91
N TRP A 98 -12.63 -0.91 10.78
CA TRP A 98 -13.03 -1.72 11.93
C TRP A 98 -11.84 -2.27 12.72
N LEU A 99 -10.83 -2.80 12.03
CA LEU A 99 -9.58 -3.29 12.64
C LEU A 99 -8.80 -2.16 13.32
N TYR A 100 -8.73 -0.99 12.69
CA TYR A 100 -8.05 0.19 13.20
C TYR A 100 -8.67 0.68 14.51
N LYS A 101 -10.00 0.60 14.65
CA LYS A 101 -10.74 0.93 15.87
C LYS A 101 -10.46 -0.05 17.01
N LYS A 102 -10.40 -1.36 16.72
CA LYS A 102 -10.23 -2.41 17.74
C LYS A 102 -8.79 -2.61 18.21
N LEU A 103 -7.83 -2.60 17.29
CA LEU A 103 -6.44 -2.95 17.59
C LEU A 103 -5.61 -1.71 17.91
N SER A 104 -4.62 -1.83 18.79
CA SER A 104 -3.59 -0.78 18.92
C SER A 104 -2.74 -0.74 17.65
N ARG A 105 -2.11 0.40 17.38
CA ARG A 105 -1.37 0.65 16.12
C ARG A 105 -0.34 -0.44 15.81
N GLN A 106 0.46 -0.82 16.80
CA GLN A 106 1.49 -1.86 16.64
C GLN A 106 0.87 -3.23 16.30
N TRP A 107 -0.23 -3.57 16.96
CA TRP A 107 -0.95 -4.82 16.70
C TRP A 107 -1.61 -4.81 15.34
N LEU A 108 -2.18 -3.68 14.90
CA LEU A 108 -2.74 -3.54 13.56
C LEU A 108 -1.70 -3.84 12.47
N ILE A 109 -0.52 -3.22 12.57
CA ILE A 109 0.56 -3.42 11.59
C ILE A 109 1.04 -4.87 11.61
N THR A 110 1.26 -5.42 12.79
CA THR A 110 1.72 -6.80 12.95
C THR A 110 0.69 -7.79 12.39
N THR A 111 -0.58 -7.64 12.74
CA THR A 111 -1.65 -8.53 12.26
C THR A 111 -1.80 -8.49 10.74
N ILE A 112 -1.83 -7.29 10.13
CA ILE A 112 -1.96 -7.17 8.68
C ILE A 112 -0.73 -7.73 7.96
N ALA A 113 0.48 -7.35 8.39
CA ALA A 113 1.71 -7.83 7.76
C ALA A 113 1.90 -9.34 7.93
N SER A 114 1.60 -9.91 9.10
CA SER A 114 1.64 -11.36 9.33
C SER A 114 0.57 -12.11 8.52
N PHE A 115 -0.63 -11.55 8.38
CA PHE A 115 -1.67 -12.11 7.52
C PHE A 115 -1.19 -12.21 6.07
N PHE A 116 -0.62 -11.13 5.51
CA PHE A 116 -0.09 -11.15 4.15
C PHE A 116 1.12 -12.07 3.99
N ALA A 117 2.03 -12.09 4.98
CA ALA A 117 3.15 -13.03 4.98
C ALA A 117 2.68 -14.49 4.90
N LEU A 118 1.68 -14.87 5.71
CA LEU A 118 1.10 -16.21 5.70
C LEU A 118 0.40 -16.50 4.37
N MET A 119 -0.38 -15.55 3.85
CA MET A 119 -1.05 -15.70 2.57
C MET A 119 -0.06 -15.83 1.40
N PHE A 120 1.09 -15.15 1.44
CA PHE A 120 2.13 -15.35 0.41
C PHE A 120 2.65 -16.78 0.38
N VAL A 121 2.83 -17.42 1.53
CA VAL A 121 3.22 -18.84 1.62
C VAL A 121 2.11 -19.75 1.12
N VAL A 122 0.85 -19.46 1.49
CA VAL A 122 -0.30 -20.25 1.01
C VAL A 122 -0.43 -20.15 -0.52
N PHE A 123 -0.32 -18.95 -1.08
CA PHE A 123 -0.38 -18.75 -2.52
C PHE A 123 0.84 -19.31 -3.26
N SER A 124 2.04 -19.35 -2.66
CA SER A 124 3.18 -20.01 -3.30
C SER A 124 2.91 -21.50 -3.54
N VAL A 125 2.32 -22.18 -2.56
CA VAL A 125 1.93 -23.60 -2.68
C VAL A 125 0.76 -23.78 -3.64
N LEU A 126 -0.29 -22.95 -3.56
CA LEU A 126 -1.47 -23.06 -4.42
C LEU A 126 -1.12 -22.85 -5.90
N VAL A 127 -0.29 -21.85 -6.21
CA VAL A 127 0.12 -21.55 -7.60
C VAL A 127 1.02 -22.67 -8.16
N GLU A 128 1.75 -23.39 -7.31
CA GLU A 128 2.60 -24.50 -7.73
C GLU A 128 1.81 -25.81 -7.89
N THR A 129 0.85 -26.08 -7.00
CA THR A 129 0.05 -27.32 -7.00
C THR A 129 -1.11 -27.29 -7.98
N MET A 130 -1.75 -26.14 -8.17
CA MET A 130 -2.95 -25.97 -9.01
C MET A 130 -2.84 -24.69 -9.86
N PRO A 131 -1.86 -24.58 -10.78
CA PRO A 131 -1.61 -23.36 -11.55
C PRO A 131 -2.79 -22.96 -12.46
N ASP A 132 -3.53 -23.95 -12.96
CA ASP A 132 -4.62 -23.75 -13.93
C ASP A 132 -6.01 -23.72 -13.28
N ALA A 133 -6.11 -23.75 -11.95
CA ALA A 133 -7.40 -23.66 -11.28
C ALA A 133 -7.94 -22.21 -11.36
N PRO A 134 -9.11 -21.95 -11.97
CA PRO A 134 -9.66 -20.60 -12.10
C PRO A 134 -9.78 -19.89 -10.74
N PHE A 135 -10.19 -20.62 -9.70
CA PHE A 135 -10.32 -20.08 -8.35
C PHE A 135 -8.99 -19.54 -7.80
N VAL A 136 -7.86 -20.20 -8.06
CA VAL A 136 -6.53 -19.76 -7.60
C VAL A 136 -6.13 -18.47 -8.30
N ILE A 137 -6.37 -18.38 -9.61
CA ILE A 137 -6.03 -17.22 -10.44
C ILE A 137 -6.85 -15.99 -10.01
N TRP A 138 -8.17 -16.14 -9.87
CA TRP A 138 -9.04 -15.06 -9.40
C TRP A 138 -8.70 -14.62 -7.98
N SER A 139 -8.53 -15.58 -7.06
CA SER A 139 -8.19 -15.28 -5.68
C SER A 139 -6.85 -14.57 -5.57
N PHE A 140 -5.84 -14.99 -6.34
CA PHE A 140 -4.52 -14.35 -6.37
C PHE A 140 -4.57 -12.94 -6.97
N TYR A 141 -5.40 -12.73 -8.01
CA TYR A 141 -5.60 -11.42 -8.61
C TYR A 141 -6.19 -10.41 -7.61
N ILE A 142 -7.25 -10.81 -6.91
CA ILE A 142 -7.89 -9.99 -5.86
C ILE A 142 -6.92 -9.78 -4.70
N PHE A 143 -6.25 -10.83 -4.24
CA PHE A 143 -5.26 -10.78 -3.17
C PHE A 143 -4.14 -9.77 -3.45
N GLY A 144 -3.64 -9.70 -4.68
CA GLY A 144 -2.60 -8.75 -5.06
C GLY A 144 -3.05 -7.28 -4.98
N ASP A 145 -4.32 -6.97 -5.29
CA ASP A 145 -4.87 -5.62 -5.09
C ASP A 145 -5.24 -5.33 -3.64
N MET A 146 -5.72 -6.34 -2.91
CA MET A 146 -5.92 -6.26 -1.47
C MET A 146 -4.62 -5.87 -0.75
N TYR A 147 -3.50 -6.52 -1.11
CA TYR A 147 -2.16 -6.17 -0.62
C TYR A 147 -1.85 -4.70 -0.84
N ASN A 148 -1.97 -4.22 -2.08
CA ASN A 148 -1.64 -2.85 -2.41
C ASN A 148 -2.47 -1.84 -1.59
N THR A 149 -3.79 -2.00 -1.58
CA THR A 149 -4.69 -1.07 -0.89
C THR A 149 -4.47 -1.10 0.62
N MET A 150 -4.35 -2.28 1.23
CA MET A 150 -4.15 -2.40 2.68
C MET A 150 -2.80 -1.84 3.14
N LEU A 151 -1.70 -2.21 2.48
CA LEU A 151 -0.37 -1.79 2.93
C LEU A 151 -0.14 -0.29 2.70
N VAL A 152 -0.66 0.27 1.60
CA VAL A 152 -0.62 1.71 1.37
C VAL A 152 -1.43 2.45 2.44
N THR A 153 -2.66 2.03 2.73
CA THR A 153 -3.47 2.64 3.79
C THR A 153 -2.81 2.49 5.16
N LEU A 154 -2.25 1.32 5.47
CA LEU A 154 -1.53 1.06 6.72
C LEU A 154 -0.30 1.97 6.86
N PHE A 155 0.46 2.15 5.79
CA PHE A 155 1.60 3.05 5.75
C PHE A 155 1.18 4.50 6.04
N TRP A 156 0.13 4.99 5.39
CA TRP A 156 -0.36 6.36 5.62
C TRP A 156 -0.90 6.54 7.03
N ALA A 157 -1.65 5.56 7.55
CA ALA A 157 -2.13 5.56 8.94
C ALA A 157 -0.95 5.63 9.92
N PHE A 158 0.07 4.78 9.73
CA PHE A 158 1.25 4.76 10.58
C PHE A 158 2.04 6.07 10.51
N THR A 159 2.21 6.63 9.31
CA THR A 159 2.93 7.90 9.11
C THR A 159 2.21 9.08 9.77
N ASN A 160 0.88 9.15 9.64
CA ASN A 160 0.06 10.18 10.27
C ASN A 160 0.07 10.08 11.80
N ASP A 161 0.18 8.87 12.33
CA ASP A 161 0.27 8.67 13.78
C ASP A 161 1.65 9.08 14.34
N VAL A 162 2.72 8.97 13.54
CA VAL A 162 4.10 9.29 13.94
C VAL A 162 4.42 10.78 13.76
N PHE A 163 4.03 11.40 12.63
CA PHE A 163 4.35 12.80 12.36
C PHE A 163 3.17 13.73 12.64
N SER A 164 3.43 14.84 13.33
CA SER A 164 2.49 15.96 13.37
C SER A 164 2.47 16.70 12.02
N SER A 165 1.36 17.38 11.72
CA SER A 165 1.16 18.15 10.48
C SER A 165 2.31 19.09 10.13
N GLN A 166 2.96 19.68 11.13
CA GLN A 166 4.11 20.58 10.96
C GLN A 166 5.41 19.85 10.57
N ARG A 167 5.63 18.62 11.06
CA ARG A 167 6.85 17.80 10.80
C ARG A 167 6.74 16.95 9.55
N ALA A 168 5.50 16.65 9.15
CA ALA A 168 5.17 15.90 7.95
C ALA A 168 5.79 16.50 6.67
N LYS A 169 5.69 17.82 6.47
CA LYS A 169 6.11 18.50 5.22
C LYS A 169 7.55 18.20 4.82
N SER A 170 8.48 18.14 5.77
CA SER A 170 9.89 17.85 5.52
C SER A 170 10.18 16.36 5.38
N ALA A 171 9.51 15.53 6.17
CA ALA A 171 9.71 14.07 6.17
C ALA A 171 9.15 13.40 4.92
N TYR A 172 8.00 13.85 4.40
CA TYR A 172 7.33 13.22 3.25
C TYR A 172 8.17 13.22 1.98
N GLY A 173 9.02 14.24 1.77
CA GLY A 173 9.94 14.26 0.64
C GLY A 173 10.91 13.08 0.67
N PHE A 174 11.52 12.82 1.83
CA PHE A 174 12.46 11.71 2.00
C PHE A 174 11.76 10.35 1.96
N ILE A 175 10.58 10.24 2.56
CA ILE A 175 9.79 9.00 2.53
C ILE A 175 9.35 8.68 1.10
N GLY A 176 8.95 9.68 0.32
CA GLY A 176 8.62 9.54 -1.09
C GLY A 176 9.80 9.04 -1.93
N LEU A 177 11.03 9.50 -1.65
CA LEU A 177 12.24 8.97 -2.29
C LEU A 177 12.41 7.47 -2.04
N GLY A 178 12.10 6.99 -0.83
CA GLY A 178 12.07 5.56 -0.52
C GLY A 178 11.09 4.80 -1.41
N GLY A 179 9.91 5.34 -1.66
CA GLY A 179 8.92 4.73 -2.57
C GLY A 179 9.41 4.66 -4.02
N ILE A 180 10.06 5.72 -4.52
CA ILE A 180 10.61 5.75 -5.88
C ILE A 180 11.71 4.69 -6.04
N LEU A 181 12.66 4.65 -5.09
CA LEU A 181 13.71 3.64 -5.07
C LEU A 181 13.13 2.23 -4.97
N GLY A 182 12.07 2.03 -4.19
CA GLY A 182 11.38 0.75 -4.04
C GLY A 182 10.73 0.31 -5.34
N GLY A 183 10.17 1.25 -6.11
CA GLY A 183 9.61 0.96 -7.43
C GLY A 183 10.65 0.54 -8.45
N ILE A 184 11.78 1.25 -8.50
CA ILE A 184 12.90 0.90 -9.37
C ILE A 184 13.46 -0.47 -8.99
N PHE A 185 13.73 -0.69 -7.69
CA PHE A 185 14.25 -1.96 -7.18
C PHE A 185 13.29 -3.14 -7.39
N GLY A 186 12.00 -2.93 -7.12
CA GLY A 186 10.97 -3.96 -7.32
C GLY A 186 10.83 -4.35 -8.79
N ALA A 187 10.78 -3.37 -9.70
CA ALA A 187 10.68 -3.64 -11.13
C ALA A 187 11.91 -4.38 -11.69
N THR A 188 13.12 -4.01 -11.26
CA THR A 188 14.35 -4.69 -11.69
C THR A 188 14.51 -6.08 -11.09
N MET A 189 14.16 -6.26 -9.81
CA MET A 189 14.12 -7.58 -9.17
C MET A 189 13.20 -8.55 -9.91
N VAL A 190 12.02 -8.13 -10.34
CA VAL A 190 11.12 -9.00 -11.13
C VAL A 190 11.80 -9.48 -12.39
N THR A 191 12.39 -8.57 -13.17
CA THR A 191 12.99 -8.95 -14.46
C THR A 191 14.12 -9.97 -14.32
N THR A 192 14.86 -9.92 -13.22
CA THR A 192 15.99 -10.82 -12.96
C THR A 192 15.58 -12.11 -12.26
N LEU A 193 14.69 -12.04 -11.27
CA LEU A 193 14.24 -13.22 -10.51
C LEU A 193 13.22 -14.07 -11.28
N VAL A 194 12.32 -13.47 -12.06
CA VAL A 194 11.33 -14.25 -12.85
C VAL A 194 12.03 -15.11 -13.89
N GLN A 195 13.13 -14.64 -14.47
CA GLN A 195 13.90 -15.39 -15.45
C GLN A 195 14.67 -16.56 -14.85
N THR A 196 14.99 -16.51 -13.55
CA THR A 196 15.96 -17.43 -12.92
C THR A 196 15.35 -18.39 -11.90
N THR A 197 14.27 -18.01 -11.21
CA THR A 197 13.89 -18.68 -9.94
C THR A 197 12.45 -19.25 -9.92
N GLY A 198 11.63 -19.00 -10.95
CA GLY A 198 10.26 -19.53 -11.04
C GLY A 198 9.24 -18.82 -10.13
N ARG A 199 7.93 -18.95 -10.41
CA ARG A 199 6.86 -18.12 -9.80
C ARG A 199 6.71 -18.32 -8.28
N SER A 200 6.86 -19.55 -7.79
CA SER A 200 6.66 -19.91 -6.38
C SER A 200 7.69 -19.25 -5.45
N THR A 201 8.96 -19.23 -5.85
CA THR A 201 10.06 -18.68 -5.04
C THR A 201 9.99 -17.15 -4.90
N LEU A 202 9.46 -16.43 -5.91
CA LEU A 202 9.18 -14.99 -5.83
C LEU A 202 8.09 -14.65 -4.80
N LEU A 203 7.11 -15.53 -4.61
CA LEU A 203 6.08 -15.35 -3.58
C LEU A 203 6.66 -15.57 -2.19
N VAL A 204 7.50 -16.61 -2.02
CA VAL A 204 8.18 -16.86 -0.75
C VAL A 204 9.15 -15.73 -0.40
N SER A 205 9.87 -15.17 -1.37
CA SER A 205 10.77 -14.03 -1.11
C SER A 205 10.04 -12.78 -0.65
N SER A 206 8.74 -12.63 -0.99
CA SER A 206 7.87 -11.54 -0.52
C SER A 206 7.49 -11.63 0.96
N VAL A 207 7.79 -12.75 1.64
CA VAL A 207 7.66 -12.88 3.10
C VAL A 207 8.70 -12.03 3.84
N ILE A 208 9.93 -11.95 3.32
CA ILE A 208 11.03 -11.20 3.91
C ILE A 208 10.67 -9.70 4.12
N PRO A 209 10.18 -8.97 3.10
CA PRO A 209 9.80 -7.57 3.28
C PRO A 209 8.65 -7.39 4.28
N MET A 210 7.73 -8.37 4.41
CA MET A 210 6.68 -8.31 5.44
C MET A 210 7.24 -8.39 6.85
N LEU A 211 8.18 -9.31 7.09
CA LEU A 211 8.85 -9.42 8.38
C LEU A 211 9.67 -8.16 8.72
N LEU A 212 10.34 -7.59 7.73
CA LEU A 212 11.07 -6.33 7.89
C LEU A 212 10.13 -5.17 8.22
N ILE A 213 8.97 -5.08 7.58
CA ILE A 213 7.94 -4.09 7.90
C ILE A 213 7.52 -4.18 9.38
N ILE A 214 7.32 -5.39 9.90
CA ILE A 214 6.99 -5.61 11.32
C ILE A 214 8.15 -5.13 12.21
N ALA A 215 9.37 -5.54 11.91
CA ALA A 215 10.55 -5.15 12.69
C ALA A 215 10.77 -3.62 12.73
N ILE A 216 10.62 -2.96 11.58
CA ILE A 216 10.72 -1.50 11.44
C ILE A 216 9.61 -0.81 12.24
N SER A 217 8.39 -1.31 12.15
CA SER A 217 7.26 -0.76 12.90
C SER A 217 7.51 -0.82 14.41
N ILE A 218 7.98 -1.96 14.93
CA ILE A 218 8.33 -2.13 16.35
C ILE A 218 9.46 -1.18 16.75
N PHE A 219 10.47 -1.03 15.91
CA PHE A 219 11.60 -0.13 16.17
C PHE A 219 11.16 1.34 16.27
N VAL A 220 10.34 1.80 15.32
CA VAL A 220 9.82 3.18 15.31
C VAL A 220 8.85 3.41 16.47
N ASP A 221 7.97 2.44 16.77
CA ASP A 221 6.99 2.55 17.86
C ASP A 221 7.65 2.68 19.23
N ARG A 222 8.65 1.83 19.53
CA ARG A 222 9.44 1.88 20.77
C ARG A 222 10.18 3.20 20.94
N ARG A 223 10.60 3.82 19.84
CA ARG A 223 11.38 5.06 19.84
C ARG A 223 10.52 6.30 20.03
N GLU A 224 9.33 6.30 19.43
CA GLU A 224 8.44 7.44 19.49
C GLU A 224 7.56 7.44 20.75
N GLY A 225 7.35 6.29 21.41
CA GLY A 225 6.75 6.16 22.76
C GLY A 225 5.33 6.74 22.94
N ARG A 226 4.78 7.38 21.91
CA ARG A 226 3.57 8.22 21.91
C ARG A 226 2.35 7.55 21.28
N GLY A 227 2.48 6.28 20.89
CA GLY A 227 1.45 5.55 20.15
C GLY A 227 0.16 5.25 20.91
N ASN A 228 0.21 5.24 22.24
CA ASN A 228 -0.95 4.93 23.08
C ASN A 228 -1.68 6.15 23.66
N GLU A 229 -1.01 7.31 23.78
CA GLU A 229 -1.64 8.49 24.42
C GLU A 229 -2.73 9.10 23.51
N LYS A 230 -2.47 9.27 22.21
CA LYS A 230 -3.48 9.81 21.27
C LYS A 230 -4.72 8.92 21.10
N LYS A 231 -4.59 7.61 21.27
CA LYS A 231 -5.69 6.65 21.06
C LYS A 231 -6.67 6.59 22.24
N SER A 232 -6.35 7.26 23.34
CA SER A 232 -7.16 7.30 24.57
C SER A 232 -8.15 8.47 24.57
N GLU A 233 -7.86 9.57 23.88
CA GLU A 233 -8.76 10.74 23.77
C GLU A 233 -9.87 10.55 22.72
N ASP A 234 -9.63 9.75 21.67
CA ASP A 234 -10.56 9.61 20.54
C ASP A 234 -11.58 8.45 20.69
N LYS A 235 -11.46 7.64 21.75
CA LYS A 235 -12.34 6.47 21.97
C LYS A 235 -13.70 6.80 22.60
N SER A 236 -13.90 8.01 23.10
CA SER A 236 -15.14 8.40 23.78
C SER A 236 -16.21 9.03 22.86
N SER A 237 -15.94 9.27 21.56
CA SER A 237 -16.86 9.95 20.63
C SER A 237 -17.12 9.21 19.30
N ASP A 238 -16.51 8.05 19.05
CA ASP A 238 -16.30 7.53 17.70
C ASP A 238 -17.49 6.76 17.07
N ASN A 239 -18.50 6.34 17.84
CA ASN A 239 -19.68 5.68 17.24
C ASN A 239 -20.69 6.69 16.63
N GLN A 240 -20.63 7.96 17.04
CA GLN A 240 -21.35 9.07 16.41
C GLN A 240 -20.54 9.71 15.26
N SER A 241 -19.20 9.69 15.35
CA SER A 241 -18.27 10.36 14.43
C SER A 241 -18.32 9.92 12.96
N VAL A 242 -18.59 8.63 12.64
CA VAL A 242 -18.62 8.17 11.24
C VAL A 242 -19.85 8.70 10.50
N TRP A 243 -21.01 8.68 11.16
CA TRP A 243 -22.26 9.23 10.61
C TRP A 243 -22.25 10.76 10.60
N ASP A 244 -21.67 11.37 11.63
CA ASP A 244 -21.50 12.83 11.68
C ASP A 244 -20.50 13.30 10.62
N GLY A 245 -19.42 12.55 10.37
CA GLY A 245 -18.46 12.82 9.30
C GLY A 245 -19.07 12.67 7.90
N ALA A 246 -19.82 11.59 7.65
CA ALA A 246 -20.56 11.42 6.40
C ALA A 246 -21.59 12.54 6.20
N ARG A 247 -22.30 12.93 7.27
CA ARG A 247 -23.23 14.05 7.27
C ARG A 247 -22.52 15.39 7.03
N LEU A 248 -21.32 15.59 7.57
CA LEU A 248 -20.50 16.78 7.36
C LEU A 248 -20.07 16.92 5.90
N VAL A 249 -19.68 15.81 5.27
CA VAL A 249 -19.28 15.76 3.86
C VAL A 249 -20.45 16.10 2.95
N ILE A 250 -21.64 15.55 3.24
CA ILE A 250 -22.87 15.84 2.48
C ILE A 250 -23.35 17.28 2.72
N ALA A 251 -23.21 17.81 3.94
CA ALA A 251 -23.63 19.16 4.29
C ALA A 251 -22.73 20.26 3.70
N SER A 252 -21.45 19.96 3.44
CA SER A 252 -20.50 20.93 2.92
C SER A 252 -20.32 20.81 1.41
N LYS A 253 -20.74 21.86 0.67
CA LYS A 253 -20.52 21.96 -0.79
C LYS A 253 -19.05 21.76 -1.18
N TYR A 254 -18.11 22.19 -0.34
CA TYR A 254 -16.67 22.04 -0.61
C TYR A 254 -16.21 20.58 -0.50
N LEU A 255 -16.61 19.88 0.58
CA LEU A 255 -16.29 18.45 0.75
C LEU A 255 -17.00 17.59 -0.29
N LEU A 256 -18.24 17.92 -0.64
CA LEU A 256 -18.98 17.26 -1.71
C LEU A 256 -18.28 17.44 -3.06
N SER A 257 -17.77 18.65 -3.39
CA SER A 257 -17.00 18.87 -4.62
C SER A 257 -15.71 18.06 -4.64
N ILE A 258 -14.99 17.95 -3.52
CA ILE A 258 -13.80 17.08 -3.43
C ILE A 258 -14.18 15.61 -3.62
N ALA A 259 -15.25 15.15 -2.96
CA ALA A 259 -15.73 13.78 -3.09
C ALA A 259 -16.18 13.47 -4.53
N ALA A 260 -16.85 14.41 -5.20
CA ALA A 260 -17.25 14.28 -6.59
C ALA A 260 -16.03 14.24 -7.52
N ILE A 261 -15.02 15.08 -7.30
CA ILE A 261 -13.78 15.07 -8.11
C ILE A 261 -12.99 13.77 -7.93
N ILE A 262 -12.97 13.19 -6.73
CA ILE A 262 -12.24 11.94 -6.47
C ILE A 262 -13.06 10.71 -6.90
N GLY A 263 -14.39 10.79 -6.85
CA GLY A 263 -15.29 9.68 -7.16
C GLY A 263 -15.64 9.51 -8.65
N ILE A 264 -15.36 10.53 -9.48
CA ILE A 264 -15.49 10.51 -10.95
C ILE A 264 -14.17 10.04 -11.57
#